data_AF-A0A7X2NUG0-F1
#
_entry.id   AF-A0A7X2NUG0-F1
#
_cell.length_a   1.000
_cell.length_b   1.000
_cell.length_c   1.000
_cell.angle_alpha   90.00
_cell.angle_beta   90.00
_cell.angle_gamma   90.00
#
_symmetry.space_group_name_H-M   'P 1'
#
loop_
_entity.id
_entity.type
_entity.pdbx_description
1 polymer ?
#
loop_
_entity_poly.entity_id
_entity_poly.type
_entity_poly.pdbx_seq_one_letter_code
_entity_poly.pdbx_strand_id
1 'polypeptide(L)'
;MSKKEYTKEERTAQICQLIRKMGYPEEFGYALAEELETENAMRRMVGYLLSADHPRMEDIADEALAIIEMNQHWKEKKIREYEHARYLNENRRR
;
A
#
# COMPACT_ATOMS: atom_id res chain seq x y z
N MET A 1 -8.55 21.93 6.17
CA MET A 1 -9.30 20.82 5.53
C MET A 1 -9.01 19.56 6.31
N SER A 2 -10.02 18.93 6.91
CA SER A 2 -9.84 17.64 7.61
C SER A 2 -9.42 16.57 6.59
N LYS A 3 -8.37 15.78 6.88
CA LYS A 3 -8.05 14.60 6.07
C LYS A 3 -9.24 13.65 6.23
N LYS A 4 -10.01 13.44 5.16
CA LYS A 4 -11.04 12.41 5.14
C LYS A 4 -10.34 11.07 5.37
N GLU A 5 -10.73 10.39 6.44
CA GLU A 5 -10.28 9.03 6.74
C GLU A 5 -11.09 8.07 5.87
N TYR A 6 -10.42 7.10 5.26
CA TYR A 6 -11.05 6.15 4.33
C TYR A 6 -10.93 4.74 4.89
N THR A 7 -11.99 3.93 4.75
CA THR A 7 -11.91 2.50 5.06
C THR A 7 -11.21 1.72 3.93
N LYS A 8 -10.85 0.46 4.18
CA LYS A 8 -10.31 -0.41 3.11
C LYS A 8 -11.33 -0.61 2.00
N GLU A 9 -12.59 -0.78 2.33
CA GLU A 9 -13.67 -0.97 1.37
C GLU A 9 -13.85 0.27 0.48
N GLU A 10 -13.78 1.47 1.06
CA GLU A 10 -13.83 2.72 0.30
C GLU A 10 -12.60 2.90 -0.61
N ARG A 11 -11.43 2.40 -0.19
CA ARG A 11 -10.22 2.40 -1.01
C ARG A 11 -10.29 1.38 -2.14
N THR A 12 -10.76 0.18 -1.87
CA THR A 12 -11.01 -0.86 -2.88
C THR A 12 -11.94 -0.32 -3.96
N ALA A 13 -13.06 0.29 -3.56
CA ALA A 13 -14.01 0.91 -4.51
C ALA A 13 -13.35 2.02 -5.35
N GLN A 14 -12.48 2.84 -4.77
CA GLN A 14 -11.73 3.86 -5.49
C GLN A 14 -10.77 3.26 -6.52
N ILE A 15 -10.00 2.23 -6.14
CA ILE A 15 -9.06 1.55 -7.04
C ILE A 15 -9.84 0.93 -8.21
N CYS A 16 -10.88 0.14 -7.93
CA CYS A 16 -11.73 -0.47 -8.97
C CYS A 16 -12.33 0.58 -9.92
N GLN A 17 -12.82 1.70 -9.37
CA GLN A 17 -13.35 2.79 -10.19
C GLN A 17 -12.30 3.40 -11.11
N LEU A 18 -11.07 3.63 -10.64
CA LEU A 18 -9.99 4.21 -11.43
C LEU A 18 -9.53 3.25 -12.53
N ILE A 19 -9.32 1.98 -12.19
CA ILE A 19 -8.96 0.93 -13.14
C ILE A 19 -10.00 0.82 -14.25
N ARG A 20 -11.30 0.79 -13.90
CA ARG A 20 -12.39 0.78 -14.88
C ARG A 20 -12.41 2.03 -15.76
N LYS A 21 -12.13 3.22 -15.20
CA LYS A 21 -12.05 4.49 -15.97
C LYS A 21 -10.89 4.49 -16.97
N MET A 22 -9.82 3.75 -16.69
CA MET A 22 -8.71 3.56 -17.62
C MET A 22 -9.01 2.49 -18.69
N GLY A 23 -10.17 1.82 -18.64
CA GLY A 23 -10.55 0.79 -19.61
C GLY A 23 -10.05 -0.61 -19.26
N TYR A 24 -9.54 -0.82 -18.05
CA TYR A 24 -9.05 -2.12 -17.58
C TYR A 24 -10.14 -2.90 -16.81
N PRO A 25 -10.00 -4.24 -16.72
CA PRO A 25 -10.96 -5.09 -16.01
C PRO A 25 -11.09 -4.70 -14.53
N GLU A 26 -12.32 -4.70 -14.00
CA GLU A 26 -12.57 -4.34 -12.60
C GLU A 26 -11.94 -5.35 -11.64
N GLU A 27 -11.86 -6.62 -12.05
CA GLU A 27 -11.21 -7.73 -11.34
C GLU A 27 -9.73 -7.44 -11.08
N PHE A 28 -9.06 -6.71 -11.98
CA PHE A 28 -7.68 -6.27 -11.76
C PHE A 28 -7.60 -5.28 -10.59
N GLY A 29 -8.58 -4.37 -10.47
CA GLY A 29 -8.67 -3.45 -9.34
C GLY A 29 -8.89 -4.16 -8.00
N TYR A 30 -9.71 -5.22 -7.98
CA TYR A 30 -9.90 -6.05 -6.80
C TYR A 30 -8.63 -6.80 -6.40
N ALA A 31 -7.93 -7.41 -7.36
CA ALA A 31 -6.67 -8.10 -7.12
C ALA A 31 -5.60 -7.14 -6.55
N LEU A 32 -5.48 -5.93 -7.12
CA LEU A 32 -4.58 -4.91 -6.58
C LEU A 32 -4.91 -4.53 -5.13
N ALA A 33 -6.21 -4.35 -4.83
CA ALA A 33 -6.64 -3.99 -3.48
C ALA A 33 -6.35 -5.11 -2.47
N GLU A 34 -6.54 -6.37 -2.85
CA GLU A 34 -6.22 -7.54 -2.02
C GLU A 34 -4.72 -7.58 -1.69
N GLU A 35 -3.86 -7.48 -2.70
CA GLU A 35 -2.39 -7.53 -2.55
C GLU A 35 -1.81 -6.36 -1.74
N LEU A 36 -2.41 -5.17 -1.84
CA LEU A 36 -1.94 -3.99 -1.09
C LEU A 36 -2.19 -4.10 0.42
N GLU A 37 -3.15 -4.93 0.84
CA GLU A 37 -3.54 -5.29 2.22
C GLU A 37 -3.95 -4.15 3.18
N THR A 38 -3.38 -2.95 3.07
CA THR A 38 -3.49 -1.87 4.06
C THR A 38 -4.00 -0.59 3.42
N GLU A 39 -4.77 0.21 4.17
CA GLU A 39 -5.29 1.49 3.70
C GLU A 39 -4.17 2.40 3.19
N ASN A 40 -3.03 2.44 3.89
CA ASN A 40 -1.92 3.31 3.50
C ASN A 40 -1.27 2.87 2.17
N ALA A 41 -1.18 1.56 1.91
CA ALA A 41 -0.72 1.03 0.63
C ALA A 41 -1.71 1.39 -0.49
N MET A 42 -3.00 1.14 -0.26
CA MET A 42 -4.07 1.49 -1.18
C MET A 42 -4.12 2.99 -1.47
N ARG A 43 -3.89 3.84 -0.47
CA ARG A 43 -3.81 5.30 -0.63
C ARG A 43 -2.67 5.72 -1.54
N ARG A 44 -1.51 5.05 -1.45
CA ARG A 44 -0.38 5.30 -2.37
C ARG A 44 -0.71 4.88 -3.79
N MET A 45 -1.34 3.71 -3.95
CA MET A 45 -1.81 3.23 -5.24
C MET A 45 -2.83 4.20 -5.88
N VAL A 46 -3.82 4.67 -5.12
CA VAL A 46 -4.77 5.70 -5.60
C VAL A 46 -4.02 6.97 -6.04
N GLY A 47 -3.00 7.38 -5.29
CA GLY A 47 -2.16 8.51 -5.67
C GLY A 47 -1.46 8.32 -7.02
N TYR A 48 -0.85 7.15 -7.22
CA TYR A 48 -0.20 6.78 -8.48
C TYR A 48 -1.20 6.77 -9.65
N LEU A 49 -2.33 6.07 -9.49
CA LEU A 49 -3.36 5.96 -10.53
C LEU A 49 -3.97 7.32 -10.91
N LEU A 50 -3.97 8.30 -10.01
CA LEU A 50 -4.44 9.65 -10.30
C LEU A 50 -3.40 10.53 -10.99
N SER A 51 -2.11 10.22 -10.86
CA SER A 51 -1.01 11.02 -11.43
C SER A 51 -0.43 10.45 -12.73
N ALA A 52 -0.55 9.15 -12.95
CA ALA A 52 -0.03 8.49 -14.14
C ALA A 52 -0.92 8.78 -15.36
N ASP A 53 -0.29 9.13 -16.50
CA ASP A 53 -1.00 9.34 -17.76
C ASP A 53 -1.23 7.98 -18.45
N HIS A 54 -2.42 7.42 -18.22
CA HIS A 54 -2.88 6.15 -18.80
C HIS A 54 -1.81 5.02 -18.77
N PRO A 55 -1.33 4.62 -17.58
CA PRO A 55 -0.29 3.60 -17.45
C PRO A 55 -0.80 2.24 -17.96
N ARG A 56 0.10 1.40 -18.47
CA ARG A 56 -0.25 0.02 -18.86
C ARG A 56 -0.53 -0.82 -17.62
N MET A 57 -1.25 -1.94 -17.76
CA MET A 57 -1.53 -2.84 -16.63
C MET A 57 -0.24 -3.36 -15.97
N GLU A 58 0.81 -3.58 -16.76
CA GLU A 58 2.12 -3.99 -16.26
C GLU A 58 2.75 -2.89 -15.38
N ASP A 59 2.71 -1.63 -15.83
CA ASP A 59 3.25 -0.51 -15.06
C ASP A 59 2.47 -0.26 -13.75
N ILE A 60 1.18 -0.61 -13.73
CA ILE A 60 0.35 -0.57 -12.51
C ILE A 60 0.74 -1.69 -11.56
N ALA A 61 0.94 -2.91 -12.08
CA ALA A 61 1.34 -4.06 -11.28
C ALA A 61 2.73 -3.87 -10.67
N ASP A 62 3.69 -3.34 -11.44
CA ASP A 62 5.04 -3.04 -10.96
C ASP A 62 5.04 -2.02 -9.82
N GLU A 63 4.24 -0.94 -9.94
CA GLU A 63 4.08 0.01 -8.85
C GLU A 63 3.41 -0.62 -7.62
N ALA A 64 2.46 -1.53 -7.81
CA ALA A 64 1.82 -2.25 -6.71
C ALA A 64 2.85 -3.07 -5.93
N LEU A 65 3.68 -3.82 -6.63
CA LEU A 65 4.77 -4.61 -6.04
C LEU A 65 5.76 -3.71 -5.31
N ALA A 66 6.16 -2.58 -5.88
CA ALA A 66 7.05 -1.62 -5.23
C ALA A 66 6.44 -1.04 -3.93
N ILE A 67 5.13 -0.78 -3.91
CA ILE A 67 4.42 -0.33 -2.69
C ILE A 67 4.38 -1.44 -1.64
N ILE A 68 4.08 -2.67 -2.04
CA ILE A 68 4.04 -3.85 -1.16
C ILE A 68 5.41 -4.09 -0.53
N GLU A 69 6.47 -4.10 -1.33
CA GLU A 69 7.84 -4.29 -0.88
C GLU A 69 8.26 -3.20 0.12
N MET A 70 7.96 -1.93 -0.18
CA MET A 70 8.23 -0.82 0.74
C MET A 70 7.53 -1.01 2.10
N ASN A 71 6.28 -1.49 2.09
CA ASN A 71 5.54 -1.75 3.33
C ASN A 71 6.15 -2.89 4.14
N GLN A 72 6.58 -3.97 3.48
CA GLN A 72 7.26 -5.08 4.14
C GLN A 72 8.59 -4.63 4.76
N HIS A 73 9.41 -3.89 4.01
CA HIS A 73 10.68 -3.33 4.50
C HIS A 73 10.47 -2.44 5.74
N TRP A 74 9.40 -1.63 5.75
CA TRP A 74 9.09 -0.78 6.89
C TRP A 74 8.67 -1.60 8.12
N LYS A 75 7.83 -2.63 7.94
CA LYS A 75 7.42 -3.56 9.02
C LYS A 75 8.66 -4.25 9.61
N GLU A 76 9.53 -4.81 8.79
CA GLU A 76 10.76 -5.47 9.23
C GLU A 76 11.70 -4.53 9.97
N LYS A 77 11.89 -3.31 9.45
CA LYS A 77 12.71 -2.29 10.13
C LYS A 77 12.18 -2.01 11.52
N LYS A 78 10.87 -1.90 11.69
CA LYS A 78 10.24 -1.65 13.01
C LYS A 78 10.42 -2.81 13.97
N ILE A 79 10.32 -4.05 13.49
CA ILE A 79 10.58 -5.25 14.29
C ILE A 79 12.05 -5.25 14.77
N ARG A 80 13.00 -5.03 13.86
CA ARG A 80 14.43 -4.97 14.22
C ARG A 80 14.76 -3.87 15.24
N GLU A 81 14.17 -2.69 15.08
CA GLU A 81 14.33 -1.57 16.03
C GLU A 81 13.80 -1.95 17.43
N TYR A 82 12.63 -2.60 17.50
CA TYR A 82 12.03 -3.05 18.75
C TYR A 82 12.88 -4.12 19.44
N GLU A 83 13.33 -5.13 18.71
CA GLU A 83 14.16 -6.21 19.25
C GLU A 83 15.50 -5.68 19.77
N HIS A 84 16.14 -4.77 19.04
CA HIS A 84 17.39 -4.13 19.46
C HIS A 84 17.19 -3.30 20.74
N ALA A 85 16.11 -2.51 20.83
CA ALA A 85 15.79 -1.76 22.04
C ALA A 85 15.53 -2.69 23.23
N ARG A 86 14.86 -3.83 23.02
CA ARG A 86 14.61 -4.83 24.05
C ARG A 86 15.92 -5.43 24.58
N TYR A 87 16.81 -5.85 23.68
CA TYR A 87 18.13 -6.39 24.00
C TYR A 87 18.97 -5.41 24.84
N LEU A 88 19.04 -4.14 24.44
CA LEU A 88 19.79 -3.11 25.18
C LEU A 88 19.21 -2.86 26.58
N ASN A 89 17.89 -2.94 26.75
CA ASN A 89 17.25 -2.74 28.04
C ASN A 89 17.42 -3.95 28.97
N GLU A 90 17.40 -5.17 28.42
CA GLU A 90 17.67 -6.40 29.18
C GLU A 90 19.12 -6.45 29.68
N ASN A 91 20.09 -6.07 28.84
CA ASN A 91 21.50 -6.05 29.23
C ASN A 91 21.85 -4.91 30.19
N ARG A 92 21.11 -3.80 30.17
CA ARG A 92 21.28 -2.70 31.15
C ARG A 92 20.75 -3.03 32.55
N ARG A 93 19.93 -4.08 32.68
CA ARG A 93 19.34 -4.52 33.96
C ARG A 93 20.12 -5.67 34.61
N ARG A 94 21.17 -6.17 33.97
CA ARG A 94 22.10 -7.16 34.50
C ARG A 94 23.36 -6.46 35.01
#